data_AF-A0A7K2THG9-F1
#
_entry.id   AF-A0A7K2THG9-F1
#
_cell.length_a   1.000
_cell.length_b   1.000
_cell.length_c   1.000
_cell.angle_alpha   90.00
_cell.angle_beta   90.00
_cell.angle_gamma   90.00
#
_symmetry.space_group_name_H-M   'P 1'
#
loop_
_entity.id
_entity.type
_entity.pdbx_description
1 polymer ?
#
loop_
_entity_poly.entity_id
_entity_poly.type
_entity_poly.pdbx_seq_one_letter_code
_entity_poly.pdbx_strand_id
1 'polypeptide(L)'
;MQCGVTYNRGCDSLGEVETPPWRDRIRAEDELLEQLDAQAEQARRRRAEALKEGADNLGSVYAVAKDQHLSWTAVANAIKKYTTA
;
A
#
# COMPACT_ATOMS: atom_id res chain seq x y z
N MET A 1 44.63 -18.72 -16.41
CA MET A 1 43.86 -17.46 -16.45
C MET A 1 43.36 -17.19 -15.04
N GLN A 2 44.10 -16.35 -14.31
CA GLN A 2 43.80 -15.96 -12.93
C GLN A 2 43.63 -14.44 -12.97
N CYS A 3 42.41 -13.94 -12.74
CA CYS A 3 42.17 -12.50 -12.61
C CYS A 3 42.74 -12.04 -11.27
N GLY A 4 43.79 -11.22 -11.32
CA GLY A 4 44.43 -10.64 -10.15
C GLY A 4 43.59 -9.50 -9.59
N VAL A 5 43.20 -9.62 -8.32
CA VAL A 5 42.78 -8.49 -7.49
C VAL A 5 43.95 -8.19 -6.56
N THR A 6 44.66 -7.10 -6.83
CA THR A 6 45.69 -6.58 -5.93
C THR A 6 45.01 -5.96 -4.72
N TYR A 7 44.98 -6.69 -3.60
CA TYR A 7 44.57 -6.15 -2.31
C TYR A 7 45.67 -5.20 -1.79
N ASN A 8 45.42 -3.89 -1.89
CA ASN A 8 46.23 -2.91 -1.16
C ASN A 8 45.72 -2.84 0.28
N ARG A 9 46.60 -3.20 1.21
CA ARG A 9 46.37 -3.23 2.65
C ARG A 9 46.59 -1.83 3.21
N GLY A 10 45.53 -1.11 3.54
CA GLY A 10 45.63 0.19 4.18
C GLY A 10 44.30 0.71 4.71
N CYS A 11 44.19 0.65 6.04
CA CYS A 11 43.34 1.48 6.92
C CYS A 11 41.81 1.30 6.86
N ASP A 12 41.25 1.12 8.06
CA ASP A 12 39.84 1.34 8.41
C ASP A 12 39.21 2.50 7.64
N SER A 13 38.22 2.20 6.81
CA SER A 13 37.18 3.16 6.48
C SER A 13 35.83 2.47 6.62
N LEU A 14 34.96 3.10 7.39
CA LEU A 14 33.55 2.74 7.58
C LEU A 14 32.97 2.26 6.26
N GLY A 15 32.55 0.99 6.20
CA GLY A 15 32.10 0.33 4.99
C GLY A 15 31.13 1.23 4.23
N GLU A 16 31.61 1.74 3.10
CA GLU A 16 30.83 2.53 2.16
C GLU A 16 29.61 1.67 1.79
N VAL A 17 28.43 2.06 2.28
CA VAL A 17 27.19 1.37 1.92
C VAL A 17 26.98 1.72 0.46
N GLU A 18 27.52 0.90 -0.44
CA GLU A 18 27.34 1.10 -1.87
C GLU A 18 25.85 1.20 -2.13
N THR A 19 25.41 2.39 -2.51
CA THR A 19 24.00 2.63 -2.76
C THR A 19 23.60 1.73 -3.92
N PRO A 20 22.56 0.89 -3.77
CA PRO A 20 22.16 0.00 -4.84
C PRO A 20 21.93 0.80 -6.13
N PRO A 21 22.28 0.23 -7.31
CA PRO A 21 21.99 0.85 -8.59
C PRO A 21 20.55 1.34 -8.63
N TRP A 22 20.31 2.49 -9.26
CA TRP A 22 18.97 3.10 -9.25
C TRP A 22 17.87 2.17 -9.78
N ARG A 23 18.21 1.22 -10.67
CA ARG A 23 17.29 0.21 -11.19
C ARG A 23 16.80 -0.74 -10.10
N ASP A 24 17.68 -1.16 -9.18
CA ASP A 24 17.31 -2.05 -8.09
C ASP A 24 16.48 -1.32 -7.04
N ARG A 25 16.74 -0.03 -6.82
CA ARG A 25 15.90 0.81 -5.97
C ARG A 25 14.49 0.96 -6.54
N ILE A 26 14.33 1.21 -7.84
CA ILE A 26 13.01 1.25 -8.48
C ILE A 26 12.29 -0.09 -8.32
N ARG A 27 12.95 -1.22 -8.60
CA ARG A 27 12.34 -2.54 -8.45
C ARG A 27 11.83 -2.78 -7.02
N ALA A 28 12.62 -2.40 -6.01
CA ALA A 28 12.23 -2.54 -4.62
C ALA A 28 10.99 -1.69 -4.27
N GLU A 29 10.91 -0.46 -4.79
CA GLU A 29 9.72 0.39 -4.60
C GLU A 29 8.49 -0.15 -5.33
N ASP A 30 8.65 -0.69 -6.54
CA ASP A 30 7.56 -1.32 -7.29
C ASP A 30 7.01 -2.53 -6.52
N GLU A 31 7.88 -3.41 -6.00
CA GLU A 31 7.50 -4.55 -5.17
C GLU A 31 6.78 -4.10 -3.88
N LEU A 32 7.20 -2.98 -3.27
CA LEU A 32 6.52 -2.43 -2.10
C LEU A 32 5.14 -1.86 -2.44
N LEU A 33 5.02 -1.13 -3.55
CA LEU A 33 3.74 -0.59 -4.00
C LEU A 33 2.75 -1.71 -4.30
N GLU A 34 3.18 -2.80 -4.94
CA GLU A 34 2.32 -3.97 -5.17
C GLU A 34 1.79 -4.58 -3.87
N GLN A 35 2.65 -4.72 -2.85
CA GLN A 35 2.26 -5.22 -1.53
C GLN A 35 1.29 -4.27 -0.82
N LEU A 36 1.56 -2.96 -0.86
CA LEU A 36 0.70 -1.95 -0.26
C LEU A 36 -0.64 -1.87 -0.96
N ASP A 37 -0.69 -2.00 -2.28
CA ASP A 37 -1.94 -2.03 -3.04
C ASP A 37 -2.79 -3.24 -2.68
N ALA A 38 -2.19 -4.42 -2.52
CA ALA A 38 -2.90 -5.61 -2.06
C ALA A 38 -3.50 -5.42 -0.66
N GLN A 39 -2.72 -4.84 0.27
CA GLN A 39 -3.20 -4.55 1.62
C GLN A 39 -4.28 -3.47 1.64
N ALA A 40 -4.12 -2.42 0.83
CA ALA A 40 -5.08 -1.33 0.68
C ALA A 40 -6.39 -1.85 0.10
N GLU A 41 -6.34 -2.74 -0.88
CA GLU A 41 -7.52 -3.38 -1.47
C GLU A 41 -8.30 -4.18 -0.43
N GLN A 42 -7.62 -5.00 0.38
CA GLN A 42 -8.26 -5.72 1.48
C GLN A 42 -8.85 -4.76 2.53
N ALA A 43 -8.15 -3.68 2.87
CA ALA A 43 -8.66 -2.67 3.80
C ALA A 43 -9.91 -1.96 3.25
N ARG A 44 -9.94 -1.63 1.95
CA ARG A 44 -11.10 -1.04 1.29
C ARG A 44 -12.32 -1.97 1.35
N ARG A 45 -12.12 -3.29 1.21
CA ARG A 45 -13.19 -4.29 1.35
C ARG A 45 -13.79 -4.32 2.75
N ARG A 46 -12.95 -4.47 3.78
CA ARG A 46 -13.40 -4.43 5.19
C ARG A 46 -14.10 -3.11 5.52
N ARG A 47 -13.58 -1.99 5.01
CA ARG A 47 -14.21 -0.68 5.17
C ARG A 47 -15.58 -0.62 4.50
N ALA A 48 -15.73 -1.17 3.31
CA ALA A 48 -17.00 -1.18 2.59
C ALA A 48 -18.06 -2.05 3.30
N GLU A 49 -17.64 -3.17 3.89
CA GLU A 49 -18.52 -4.00 4.74
C GLU A 49 -19.01 -3.22 5.96
N ALA A 50 -18.11 -2.52 6.67
CA ALA A 50 -18.49 -1.67 7.80
C ALA A 50 -19.43 -0.51 7.39
N LEU A 51 -19.22 0.08 6.21
CA LEU A 51 -20.12 1.10 5.67
C LEU A 51 -21.51 0.52 5.35
N LYS A 52 -21.57 -0.72 4.85
CA LYS A 52 -22.83 -1.42 4.58
C LYS A 52 -23.58 -1.71 5.88
N GLU A 53 -22.88 -2.26 6.88
CA GLU A 53 -23.44 -2.49 8.21
C GLU A 53 -23.96 -1.18 8.83
N GLY A 54 -23.18 -0.10 8.75
CA GLY A 54 -23.62 1.22 9.18
C GLY A 54 -24.88 1.70 8.47
N ALA A 55 -25.02 1.40 7.18
CA ALA A 55 -26.20 1.79 6.40
C ALA A 55 -27.44 0.99 6.82
N ASP A 56 -27.26 -0.29 7.15
CA ASP A 56 -28.30 -1.15 7.69
C ASP A 56 -28.72 -0.67 9.10
N ASN A 57 -27.77 -0.28 9.94
CA ASN A 57 -28.02 0.20 11.31
C ASN A 57 -28.66 1.60 11.37
N LEU A 58 -28.20 2.54 10.53
CA LEU A 58 -28.73 3.91 10.46
C LEU A 58 -29.92 4.06 9.50
N GLY A 59 -30.27 3.00 8.77
CA GLY A 59 -31.40 2.94 7.84
C GLY A 59 -31.16 3.60 6.48
N SER A 60 -29.99 4.21 6.24
CA SER A 60 -29.63 4.71 4.90
C SER A 60 -28.14 4.96 4.71
N VAL A 61 -27.69 4.82 3.46
CA VAL A 61 -26.34 5.25 3.01
C VAL A 61 -26.10 6.74 3.24
N TYR A 62 -27.14 7.57 3.11
CA TYR A 62 -27.04 9.01 3.36
C TYR A 62 -26.75 9.33 4.83
N ALA A 63 -27.36 8.61 5.77
CA ALA A 63 -27.11 8.79 7.19
C ALA A 63 -25.65 8.45 7.55
N VAL A 64 -25.12 7.35 7.02
CA VAL A 64 -23.70 6.99 7.18
C VAL A 64 -22.79 8.05 6.57
N ALA A 65 -23.10 8.53 5.37
CA ALA A 65 -22.29 9.56 4.72
C ALA A 65 -22.24 10.86 5.53
N LYS A 66 -23.37 11.27 6.12
CA LYS A 66 -23.43 12.43 7.02
C LYS A 66 -22.62 12.20 8.30
N ASP A 67 -22.78 11.04 8.92
CA ASP A 67 -22.07 10.65 10.16
C ASP A 67 -20.54 10.60 9.96
N GLN A 68 -20.09 10.06 8.83
CA GLN A 68 -18.67 9.91 8.51
C GLN A 68 -18.06 11.13 7.80
N HIS A 69 -18.83 12.21 7.60
CA HIS A 69 -18.43 13.41 6.86
C HIS A 69 -17.93 13.12 5.42
N LEU A 70 -18.61 12.21 4.72
CA LEU A 70 -18.30 11.79 3.35
C LEU A 70 -19.41 12.17 2.38
N SER A 71 -19.10 12.18 1.08
CA SER A 71 -20.15 12.25 0.07
C SER A 71 -20.92 10.94 0.00
N TRP A 72 -22.24 11.02 -0.19
CA TRP A 72 -23.09 9.84 -0.27
C TRP A 72 -22.70 8.92 -1.45
N THR A 73 -22.25 9.51 -2.57
CA THR A 73 -21.79 8.75 -3.75
C THR A 73 -20.52 7.97 -3.45
N ALA A 74 -19.59 8.52 -2.65
CA ALA A 74 -18.38 7.80 -2.26
C ALA A 74 -18.71 6.58 -1.39
N VAL A 75 -19.65 6.72 -0.45
CA VAL A 75 -20.12 5.61 0.39
C VAL A 75 -20.83 4.56 -0.46
N ALA A 76 -21.80 4.98 -1.28
CA ALA A 76 -22.55 4.08 -2.16
C ALA A 76 -21.63 3.30 -3.12
N ASN A 77 -20.68 3.99 -3.75
CA ASN A 77 -19.73 3.36 -4.68
C ASN A 77 -18.77 2.41 -3.96
N ALA A 78 -18.30 2.76 -2.76
CA ALA A 78 -17.46 1.86 -1.97
C ALA A 78 -18.19 0.56 -1.62
N ILE A 79 -19.42 0.67 -1.09
CA ILE A 79 -20.27 -0.49 -0.78
C ILE A 79 -20.50 -1.32 -2.04
N LYS A 80 -20.98 -0.69 -3.13
CA LYS A 80 -21.26 -1.37 -4.39
C LYS A 80 -20.03 -2.10 -4.93
N LYS A 81 -18.86 -1.45 -4.97
CA LYS A 81 -17.65 -1.99 -5.58
C LYS A 81 -17.08 -3.19 -4.82
N TYR A 82 -17.15 -3.17 -3.50
CA TYR A 82 -16.39 -4.13 -2.68
C TYR A 82 -17.24 -5.13 -1.90
N THR A 83 -18.58 -4.99 -1.88
CA THR A 83 -19.49 -5.92 -1.17
C THR A 83 -20.43 -6.69 -2.10
N THR A 84 -20.36 -6.45 -3.41
CA THR A 84 -21.07 -7.24 -4.42
C THR A 84 -20.15 -8.36 -4.87
N ALA A 85 -20.57 -9.61 -4.67
CA ALA A 85 -19.86 -10.81 -5.11
C ALA A 85 -19.76 -10.92 -6.63
#